data_AF-A0A928W9R8-F1
#
_entry.id   AF-A0A928W9R8-F1
#
_cell.length_a   1.000
_cell.length_b   1.000
_cell.length_c   1.000
_cell.angle_alpha   90.00
_cell.angle_beta   90.00
_cell.angle_gamma   90.00
#
_symmetry.space_group_name_H-M   'P 1'
#
loop_
_entity.id
_entity.type
_entity.pdbx_description
1 polymer ?
#
loop_
_entity_poly.entity_id
_entity_poly.type
_entity_poly.pdbx_seq_one_letter_code
_entity_poly.pdbx_strand_id
1 'polypeptide(L)'
;MPKTINRKCASCAKLHIGKSREQTCWVEGKCNNTRNYYRTRDRKLEAKRQKYAEDTGKSLPTQFEIVPDTYRAELVLYGNSPNKLGQVRGGVQAFQVLIYRGSNLVSQSNRVACAGMVQSDLEEAIDKGLEQIKELYDIPTFGKVIWR
;
A
#
# COMPACT_ATOMS: atom_id res chain seq x y z
N MET A 1 19.45 19.81 -20.92
CA MET A 1 18.31 20.67 -20.48
C MET A 1 17.00 19.94 -20.71
N PRO A 2 16.08 19.88 -19.73
CA PRO A 2 14.77 19.28 -19.93
C PRO A 2 13.95 20.13 -20.92
N LYS A 3 13.55 19.55 -22.05
CA LYS A 3 12.70 20.26 -23.04
C LYS A 3 11.33 20.54 -22.43
N THR A 4 10.93 21.80 -22.41
CA THR A 4 9.60 22.24 -21.93
C THR A 4 8.51 21.54 -22.72
N ILE A 5 7.58 20.88 -22.02
CA ILE A 5 6.48 20.14 -22.63
C ILE A 5 5.44 21.13 -23.12
N ASN A 6 5.06 21.04 -24.39
CA ASN A 6 3.87 21.71 -24.87
C ASN A 6 2.63 20.93 -24.38
N ARG A 7 1.98 21.45 -23.34
CA ARG A 7 0.79 20.83 -22.72
C ARG A 7 -0.36 20.61 -23.71
N LYS A 8 -0.50 21.49 -24.72
CA LYS A 8 -1.54 21.39 -25.76
C LYS A 8 -1.31 20.17 -26.67
N CYS A 9 -0.10 20.01 -27.21
CA CYS A 9 0.20 18.83 -28.04
C CYS A 9 0.15 17.52 -27.23
N ALA A 10 0.54 17.55 -25.96
CA ALA A 10 0.53 16.37 -25.09
C ALA A 10 -0.89 15.85 -24.81
N SER A 11 -1.89 16.73 -24.63
CA SER A 11 -3.29 16.32 -24.46
C SER A 11 -3.86 15.74 -25.75
N CYS A 12 -3.62 16.41 -26.88
CA CYS A 12 -4.04 15.98 -28.21
C CYS A 12 -3.38 14.66 -28.68
N ALA A 13 -2.21 14.29 -28.15
CA ALA A 13 -1.48 13.07 -28.53
C ALA A 13 -2.18 11.77 -28.09
N LYS A 14 -3.07 11.84 -27.08
CA LYS A 14 -3.84 10.69 -26.57
C LYS A 14 -5.03 10.33 -27.48
N LEU A 15 -5.51 11.29 -28.28
CA LEU A 15 -6.66 11.12 -29.17
C LEU A 15 -6.24 10.60 -30.55
N HIS A 16 -7.21 10.05 -31.30
CA HIS A 16 -7.02 9.67 -32.71
C HIS A 16 -6.86 10.93 -33.58
N ILE A 17 -6.04 10.87 -34.65
CA ILE A 17 -5.62 12.04 -35.43
C ILE A 17 -6.81 12.87 -35.94
N GLY A 18 -7.87 12.22 -36.45
CA GLY A 18 -9.08 12.92 -36.91
C GLY A 18 -9.71 13.77 -35.79
N LYS A 19 -9.94 13.16 -34.63
CA LYS A 19 -10.48 13.84 -33.44
C LYS A 19 -9.53 14.89 -32.87
N SER A 20 -8.21 14.70 -33.00
CA SER A 20 -7.24 15.68 -32.53
C SER A 20 -7.25 16.95 -33.38
N ARG A 21 -7.43 16.86 -34.70
CA ARG A 21 -7.44 18.01 -35.63
C ARG A 21 -8.61 18.96 -35.40
N GLU A 22 -9.74 18.43 -34.95
CA GLU A 22 -10.95 19.20 -34.59
C GLU A 22 -10.80 19.94 -33.25
N GLN A 23 -9.73 19.68 -32.49
CA GLN A 23 -9.51 20.25 -31.17
C GLN A 23 -8.56 21.44 -31.23
N THR A 24 -8.83 22.46 -30.41
CA THR A 24 -7.99 23.67 -30.26
C THR A 24 -6.58 23.40 -29.72
N CYS A 25 -6.31 22.16 -29.28
CA CYS A 25 -5.00 21.72 -28.82
C CYS A 25 -4.05 21.30 -29.96
N TRP A 26 -4.52 21.20 -31.21
CA TRP A 26 -3.72 20.73 -32.34
C TRP A 26 -3.02 21.87 -33.07
N VAL A 27 -1.73 21.70 -33.28
CA VAL A 27 -0.89 22.58 -34.10
C VAL A 27 -0.31 21.73 -35.22
N GLU A 28 -0.66 22.09 -36.45
CA GLU A 28 -0.24 21.37 -37.65
C GLU A 28 1.29 21.35 -37.78
N GLY A 29 1.85 20.22 -38.24
CA GLY A 29 3.29 19.94 -38.23
C GLY A 29 3.86 19.60 -36.85
N LYS A 30 3.75 20.51 -35.87
CA LYS A 30 4.43 20.38 -34.55
C LYS A 30 3.86 19.27 -33.68
N CYS A 31 2.54 19.20 -33.52
CA CYS A 31 1.92 18.18 -32.68
C CYS A 31 1.97 16.79 -33.34
N ASN A 32 1.92 16.71 -34.67
CA ASN A 32 2.02 15.44 -35.39
C ASN A 32 3.40 14.79 -35.20
N ASN A 33 4.47 15.57 -35.41
CA ASN A 33 5.85 15.09 -35.30
C ASN A 33 6.24 14.66 -33.89
N THR A 34 5.62 15.27 -32.87
CA THR A 34 5.90 14.97 -31.45
C THR A 34 4.91 13.99 -30.82
N ARG A 35 3.89 13.54 -31.56
CA ARG A 35 2.82 12.66 -31.04
C ARG A 35 3.35 11.33 -30.52
N ASN A 36 4.16 10.64 -31.30
CA ASN A 36 4.74 9.34 -30.89
C ASN A 36 5.65 9.47 -29.67
N TYR A 37 6.39 10.58 -29.58
CA TYR A 37 7.18 10.89 -28.39
C TYR A 37 6.28 11.03 -27.15
N TYR A 38 5.19 11.81 -27.21
CA TYR A 38 4.28 11.97 -26.08
C TYR A 38 3.58 10.66 -25.67
N ARG A 39 3.18 9.81 -26.63
CA ARG A 39 2.52 8.53 -26.32
C ARG A 39 3.44 7.52 -25.63
N THR A 40 4.72 7.50 -26.01
CA THR A 40 5.67 6.52 -25.47
C THR A 40 6.43 7.02 -24.25
N ARG A 41 6.44 8.33 -24.01
CA ARG A 41 7.19 8.96 -22.91
C ARG A 41 6.74 8.47 -21.54
N ASP A 42 5.43 8.42 -21.29
CA ASP A 42 4.92 8.04 -19.97
C ASP A 42 5.30 6.58 -19.64
N ARG A 43 5.12 5.67 -20.61
CA ARG A 43 5.59 4.27 -20.51
C ARG A 43 7.09 4.16 -20.30
N LYS A 44 7.90 4.97 -20.99
CA LYS A 44 9.36 5.00 -20.82
C LYS A 44 9.77 5.54 -19.43
N LEU A 45 9.06 6.53 -18.92
CA LEU A 45 9.31 7.09 -17.59
C LEU A 45 8.94 6.09 -16.50
N GLU A 46 7.82 5.40 -16.65
CA GLU A 46 7.37 4.34 -15.75
C GLU A 46 8.36 3.17 -15.73
N ALA A 47 8.77 2.67 -16.90
CA ALA A 47 9.80 1.63 -16.99
C ALA A 47 11.14 2.07 -16.36
N LYS A 48 11.53 3.34 -16.53
CA LYS A 48 12.74 3.89 -15.90
C LYS A 48 12.60 3.99 -14.37
N ARG A 49 11.41 4.32 -13.87
CA ARG A 49 11.11 4.36 -12.43
C ARG A 49 11.13 2.95 -11.82
N GLN A 50 10.55 1.98 -12.51
CA GLN A 50 10.58 0.56 -12.11
C GLN A 50 12.02 0.05 -12.06
N LYS A 51 12.78 0.23 -13.15
CA LYS A 51 14.19 -0.15 -13.18
C LYS A 51 15.02 0.52 -12.08
N TYR A 52 14.80 1.82 -11.83
CA TYR A 52 15.46 2.52 -10.72
C TYR A 52 15.05 1.97 -9.35
N ALA A 53 13.78 1.59 -9.16
CA ALA A 53 13.31 0.98 -7.92
C ALA A 53 13.93 -0.41 -7.70
N GLU A 54 14.09 -1.20 -8.76
CA GLU A 54 14.81 -2.48 -8.78
C GLU A 54 16.30 -2.28 -8.46
N ASP A 55 16.98 -1.40 -9.20
CA ASP A 55 18.41 -1.12 -9.04
C ASP A 55 18.76 -0.53 -7.65
N THR A 56 17.84 0.24 -7.04
CA THR A 56 18.03 0.85 -5.70
C THR A 56 17.51 -0.06 -4.57
N GLY A 57 17.01 -1.27 -4.87
CA GLY A 57 16.46 -2.19 -3.87
C GLY A 57 15.21 -1.68 -3.16
N LYS A 58 14.49 -0.72 -3.76
CA LYS A 58 13.22 -0.17 -3.23
C LYS A 58 12.01 -1.02 -3.62
N SER A 59 12.15 -1.92 -4.59
CA SER A 59 11.16 -2.94 -4.89
C SER A 59 11.68 -4.29 -4.43
N LEU A 60 11.12 -4.81 -3.33
CA LEU A 60 11.30 -6.22 -2.96
C LEU A 60 10.49 -7.04 -3.97
N PRO A 61 11.08 -8.07 -4.62
CA PRO A 61 10.31 -8.99 -5.43
C PRO A 61 9.26 -9.63 -4.52
N THR A 62 7.99 -9.39 -4.79
CA THR A 62 6.88 -9.99 -4.04
C THR A 62 6.83 -11.46 -4.41
N GLN A 63 7.64 -12.28 -3.74
CA GLN A 63 7.46 -13.72 -3.73
C GLN A 63 6.16 -13.99 -2.98
N PHE A 64 5.10 -14.32 -3.72
CA PHE A 64 3.87 -14.79 -3.12
C PHE A 64 4.08 -16.25 -2.75
N GLU A 65 4.35 -16.52 -1.47
CA GLU A 65 4.10 -17.84 -0.93
C GLU A 65 2.59 -18.09 -0.98
N ILE A 66 2.17 -19.18 -1.61
CA ILE A 66 0.77 -19.60 -1.62
C ILE A 66 0.46 -20.04 -0.20
N VAL A 67 -0.18 -19.14 0.55
CA VAL A 67 -0.63 -19.42 1.92
C VAL A 67 -1.76 -20.46 1.82
N PRO A 68 -1.70 -21.55 2.60
CA PRO A 68 -2.78 -22.53 2.66
C PRO A 68 -4.14 -21.85 2.91
N ASP A 69 -5.23 -22.46 2.43
CA ASP A 69 -6.61 -21.98 2.61
C ASP A 69 -7.11 -22.19 4.06
N THR A 70 -6.33 -21.72 5.02
CA THR A 70 -6.57 -21.82 6.46
C THR A 70 -6.81 -20.43 7.03
N TYR A 71 -7.66 -20.34 8.05
CA TYR A 71 -7.86 -19.11 8.78
C TYR A 71 -6.59 -18.74 9.55
N ARG A 72 -6.17 -17.48 9.45
CA ARG A 72 -5.10 -16.89 10.26
C ARG A 72 -5.55 -15.54 10.80
N ALA A 73 -5.13 -15.24 12.02
CA ALA A 73 -5.35 -13.95 12.65
C ALA A 73 -4.02 -13.19 12.77
N GLU A 74 -4.03 -11.92 12.44
CA GLU A 74 -2.90 -11.00 12.63
C GLU A 74 -3.30 -9.92 13.63
N LEU A 75 -2.57 -9.83 14.75
CA LEU A 75 -2.72 -8.75 15.71
C LEU A 75 -1.86 -7.56 15.27
N VAL A 76 -2.52 -6.45 14.93
CA VAL A 76 -1.87 -5.20 14.52
C VAL A 76 -1.85 -4.24 15.70
N LEU A 77 -0.64 -3.87 16.12
CA LEU A 77 -0.42 -2.88 17.16
C LEU A 77 -0.07 -1.54 16.52
N TYR A 78 -0.79 -0.49 16.94
CA TYR A 78 -0.51 0.88 16.55
C TYR A 78 0.22 1.59 17.67
N GLY A 79 1.36 2.17 17.34
CA GLY A 79 2.15 2.98 18.25
C GLY A 79 2.75 4.18 17.53
N ASN A 80 3.53 4.97 18.26
CA ASN A 80 4.28 6.05 17.66
C ASN A 80 5.41 5.50 16.79
N SER A 81 5.72 6.22 15.71
CA SER A 81 6.91 5.93 14.92
C SER A 81 8.16 6.07 15.80
N PRO A 82 9.18 5.20 15.61
CA PRO A 82 10.45 5.36 16.29
C PRO A 82 11.06 6.73 15.96
N ASN A 83 11.66 7.36 16.97
CA ASN A 83 12.41 8.60 16.78
C ASN A 83 13.69 8.35 15.97
N LYS A 84 14.47 9.40 15.69
CA LYS A 84 15.75 9.29 14.95
C LYS A 84 16.78 8.35 15.60
N LEU A 85 16.59 7.99 16.87
CA LEU A 85 17.42 7.05 17.64
C LEU A 85 16.84 5.63 17.67
N GLY A 86 15.77 5.36 16.90
CA GLY A 86 15.10 4.06 16.87
C GLY A 86 14.20 3.78 18.09
N GLN A 87 14.04 4.75 18.99
CA GLN A 87 13.23 4.58 20.20
C GLN A 87 11.78 4.96 19.95
N VAL A 88 10.86 4.05 20.26
CA VAL A 88 9.42 4.33 20.29
C VAL A 88 9.10 4.94 21.64
N ARG A 89 8.55 6.16 21.63
CA ARG A 89 8.06 6.83 22.85
C ARG A 89 6.55 6.69 22.93
N GLY A 90 6.03 6.34 24.10
CA GLY A 90 4.61 6.03 24.27
C GLY A 90 4.31 4.59 23.84
N GLY A 91 3.54 3.89 24.67
CA GLY A 91 3.18 2.48 24.44
C GLY A 91 2.21 2.29 23.26
N VAL A 92 1.53 1.15 23.26
CA VAL A 92 0.47 0.86 22.29
C VAL A 92 -0.65 1.90 22.44
N GLN A 93 -0.97 2.59 21.35
CA GLN A 93 -2.08 3.56 21.29
C GLN A 93 -3.39 2.89 20.92
N ALA A 94 -3.33 1.84 20.13
CA ALA A 94 -4.48 1.06 19.72
C ALA A 94 -4.04 -0.31 19.22
N PHE A 95 -4.98 -1.26 19.19
CA PHE A 95 -4.80 -2.51 18.46
C PHE A 95 -6.00 -2.83 17.58
N GLN A 96 -5.78 -3.71 16.61
CA GLN A 96 -6.80 -4.24 15.72
C GLN A 96 -6.44 -5.69 15.38
N VAL A 97 -7.43 -6.53 15.13
CA VAL A 97 -7.21 -7.88 14.63
C VAL A 97 -7.74 -8.02 13.21
N LEU A 98 -6.91 -8.59 12.34
CA LEU A 98 -7.23 -8.88 10.95
C LEU A 98 -7.31 -10.40 10.76
N ILE A 99 -8.39 -10.88 10.16
CA ILE A 99 -8.61 -12.30 9.88
C ILE A 99 -8.48 -12.53 8.39
N TYR A 100 -7.54 -13.39 8.02
CA TYR A 100 -7.32 -13.81 6.65
C TYR A 100 -7.67 -15.28 6.45
N ARG A 101 -7.98 -15.63 5.21
CA ARG A 101 -8.08 -17.00 4.73
C ARG A 101 -7.25 -17.09 3.45
N GLY A 102 -6.19 -17.88 3.48
CA GLY A 102 -5.14 -17.81 2.45
C GLY A 102 -4.55 -16.41 2.33
N SER A 103 -4.64 -15.81 1.14
CA SER A 103 -4.19 -14.45 0.85
C SER A 103 -5.27 -13.37 1.00
N ASN A 104 -6.51 -13.74 1.30
CA ASN A 104 -7.65 -12.82 1.29
C ASN A 104 -8.01 -12.38 2.71
N LEU A 105 -8.19 -11.08 2.90
CA LEU A 105 -8.75 -10.53 4.13
C LEU A 105 -10.26 -10.85 4.17
N VAL A 106 -10.70 -11.59 5.18
CA VAL A 106 -12.09 -12.02 5.35
C VAL A 106 -12.84 -11.15 6.34
N SER A 107 -12.18 -10.76 7.43
CA SER A 107 -12.79 -9.97 8.49
C SER A 107 -11.76 -9.10 9.20
N GLN A 108 -12.23 -8.02 9.82
CA GLN A 108 -11.40 -7.14 10.63
C GLN A 108 -12.19 -6.65 11.84
N SER A 109 -11.53 -6.57 13.00
CA SER A 109 -12.12 -5.93 14.18
C SER A 109 -12.13 -4.41 13.99
N ASN A 110 -12.95 -3.73 14.81
CA ASN A 110 -12.76 -2.31 14.99
C ASN A 110 -11.41 -2.03 15.68
N ARG A 111 -10.87 -0.84 15.43
CA ARG A 111 -9.68 -0.36 16.12
C ARG A 111 -10.03 -0.02 17.57
N VAL A 112 -9.42 -0.72 18.51
CA VAL A 112 -9.59 -0.49 19.95
C VAL A 112 -8.54 0.51 20.40
N ALA A 113 -8.97 1.66 20.93
CA ALA A 113 -8.05 2.65 21.48
C ALA A 113 -7.58 2.22 22.88
N CYS A 114 -6.27 2.30 23.11
CA CYS A 114 -5.61 1.92 24.36
C CYS A 114 -5.26 3.13 25.24
N ALA A 115 -5.78 4.32 24.91
CA ALA A 115 -5.48 5.54 25.66
C ALA A 115 -5.95 5.40 27.12
N GLY A 116 -5.01 5.47 28.06
CA GLY A 116 -5.28 5.37 29.49
C GLY A 116 -5.33 3.95 30.05
N MET A 117 -5.17 2.91 29.22
CA MET A 117 -5.05 1.53 29.69
C MET A 117 -3.65 1.30 30.29
N VAL A 118 -3.58 0.63 31.44
CA VAL A 118 -2.32 0.06 31.92
C VAL A 118 -2.07 -1.28 31.22
N GLN A 119 -0.86 -1.81 31.35
CA GLN A 119 -0.45 -3.03 30.64
C GLN A 119 -1.37 -4.22 30.92
N SER A 120 -1.83 -4.41 32.16
CA SER A 120 -2.76 -5.48 32.52
C SER A 120 -4.10 -5.39 31.78
N ASP A 121 -4.64 -4.17 31.65
CA ASP A 121 -5.92 -3.95 30.96
C ASP A 121 -5.79 -4.21 29.46
N LEU A 122 -4.64 -3.85 28.89
CA LEU A 122 -4.32 -4.12 27.48
C LEU A 122 -4.22 -5.63 27.22
N GLU A 123 -3.50 -6.36 28.08
CA GLU A 123 -3.36 -7.81 27.99
C GLU A 123 -4.72 -8.49 28.10
N GLU A 124 -5.54 -8.11 29.09
CA GLU A 124 -6.89 -8.66 29.26
C GLU A 124 -7.81 -8.37 28.05
N ALA A 125 -7.72 -7.16 27.48
CA ALA A 125 -8.51 -6.79 26.31
C ALA A 125 -8.10 -7.59 25.06
N ILE A 126 -6.81 -7.87 24.90
CA ILE A 126 -6.29 -8.71 23.81
C ILE A 126 -6.73 -10.16 24.03
N ASP A 127 -6.57 -10.70 25.22
CA ASP A 127 -6.93 -12.09 25.54
C ASP A 127 -8.41 -12.37 25.28
N LYS A 128 -9.31 -11.47 25.71
CA LYS A 128 -10.75 -11.56 25.38
C LYS A 128 -11.01 -11.56 23.89
N GLY A 129 -10.27 -10.75 23.13
CA GLY A 129 -10.38 -10.73 21.66
C GLY A 129 -9.91 -12.04 21.03
N LEU A 130 -8.81 -12.62 21.53
CA LEU A 130 -8.28 -13.89 21.05
C LEU A 130 -9.23 -15.07 21.34
N GLU A 131 -9.89 -15.08 22.50
CA GLU A 131 -10.91 -16.07 22.84
C GLU A 131 -12.10 -16.03 21.87
N GLN A 132 -12.61 -14.83 21.56
CA GLN A 132 -13.69 -14.66 20.58
C GLN A 132 -13.29 -15.13 19.19
N ILE A 133 -12.06 -14.85 18.77
CA ILE A 133 -11.54 -15.27 17.46
C ILE A 133 -11.42 -16.79 17.39
N LYS A 134 -10.94 -17.42 18.47
CA LYS A 134 -10.82 -18.87 18.57
C LYS A 134 -12.18 -19.55 18.40
N GLU A 135 -13.22 -19.04 19.05
CA GLU A 135 -14.57 -19.59 18.97
C GLU A 135 -15.19 -19.39 17.57
N LEU A 136 -15.00 -18.22 16.96
CA LEU A 136 -15.64 -17.86 15.68
C LEU A 136 -14.95 -18.43 14.43
N TYR A 137 -13.61 -18.57 14.46
CA TYR A 137 -12.81 -18.89 13.27
C TYR A 137 -12.00 -20.19 13.40
N ASP A 138 -12.16 -20.93 14.50
CA ASP A 138 -11.46 -22.19 14.78
C ASP A 138 -9.93 -22.06 14.65
N ILE A 139 -9.38 -20.95 15.16
CA ILE A 139 -7.92 -20.71 15.19
C ILE A 139 -7.38 -21.22 16.53
N PRO A 140 -6.68 -22.38 16.55
CA PRO A 140 -6.42 -23.08 17.81
C PRO A 140 -5.24 -22.50 18.61
N THR A 141 -4.31 -21.83 17.93
CA THR A 141 -3.02 -21.41 18.50
C THR A 141 -2.66 -20.01 18.04
N PHE A 142 -2.20 -19.19 18.99
CA PHE A 142 -1.67 -17.85 18.73
C PHE A 142 -0.19 -17.78 19.09
N GLY A 143 0.55 -16.94 18.37
CA GLY A 143 1.92 -16.61 18.74
C GLY A 143 1.97 -15.87 20.08
N LYS A 144 3.02 -16.08 20.86
CA LYS A 144 3.22 -15.35 22.11
C LYS A 144 3.60 -13.89 21.81
N VAL A 145 2.81 -12.94 22.31
CA VAL A 145 3.19 -11.52 22.31
C VAL A 145 4.21 -11.32 23.43
N ILE A 146 5.41 -10.83 23.09
CA ILE A 146 6.45 -10.49 24.07
C ILE A 146 6.45 -8.97 24.23
N TRP A 147 5.88 -8.50 25.34
CA TRP A 147 5.98 -7.10 25.77
C TRP A 147 7.39 -6.85 26.32
N ARG A 148 8.10 -5.84 25.80
CA ARG A 148 9.45 -5.44 26.24
C ARG A 148 9.46 -3.97 26.64
#